data_AF-A0A951HQF8-F1
#
_entry.id   AF-A0A951HQF8-F1
#
_cell.length_a   1.000
_cell.length_b   1.000
_cell.length_c   1.000
_cell.angle_alpha   90.00
_cell.angle_beta   90.00
_cell.angle_gamma   90.00
#
_symmetry.space_group_name_H-M   'P 1'
#
loop_
_entity.id
_entity.type
_entity.pdbx_description
1 polymer ?
#
loop_
_entity_poly.entity_id
_entity_poly.type
_entity_poly.pdbx_seq_one_letter_code
_entity_poly.pdbx_strand_id
1 'polypeptide(L)'
;MPQLDVQQKLAILADAAKYDASCASSGSAKRDSRGGKGIGSTEGMGICHAYAPDGRCISLLKILLTNSCIFDCHYCINRKSSNVRRARFTAEEVVRLTLAFYKRNYIEGLFLSSGIIRSPDYTMEQIVEVARSLREDHDFRGYIHLKTIPDADPELVRLAGRHADRVSINVELPTARGLQRLAPEKDGARIERAMAGMKAAIDDGGDARRRYRSAPAFAPAGQSTQMIVGADSASDGEIIGRASQLYDRFRLRRVYYSAFSPIPDASAVLPLKRPPLMREHRLYQSDWLMRFYGFRAAEVAAAADASGMLPLDMDPKLAWALKFRDHFPVDVNRAPREALLRVPGLGVKAVDRLVASRKWRRLRLEDVARVTASLAKVRPFLIAVGWRPTLLADRADLSAWVKPAQTQLELFAG
;
A
#
# COMPACT_ATOMS: atom_id res chain seq x y z
N MET A 1 2.03 27.00 27.32
CA MET A 1 3.03 26.28 26.50
C MET A 1 3.50 27.22 25.41
N PRO A 2 4.81 27.31 25.13
CA PRO A 2 5.31 28.15 24.04
C PRO A 2 4.67 27.72 22.71
N GLN A 3 4.22 28.69 21.92
CA GLN A 3 3.61 28.45 20.62
C GLN A 3 4.67 27.86 19.68
N LEU A 4 4.42 26.65 19.17
CA LEU A 4 5.33 26.01 18.22
C LEU A 4 5.33 26.79 16.91
N ASP A 5 6.50 27.04 16.36
CA ASP A 5 6.62 27.58 15.00
C ASP A 5 6.26 26.51 13.94
N VAL A 6 6.13 26.93 12.68
CA VAL A 6 5.75 26.05 11.56
C VAL A 6 6.78 24.94 11.33
N GLN A 7 8.07 25.22 11.53
CA GLN A 7 9.14 24.24 11.31
C GLN A 7 9.14 23.15 12.39
N GLN A 8 8.93 23.53 13.65
CA GLN A 8 8.76 22.62 14.78
C GLN A 8 7.50 21.76 14.62
N LYS A 9 6.38 22.37 14.21
CA LYS A 9 5.15 21.62 13.87
C LYS A 9 5.41 20.63 12.75
N LEU A 10 6.10 21.04 11.68
CA LEU A 10 6.43 20.17 10.55
C LEU A 10 7.26 18.96 10.99
N ALA A 11 8.31 19.17 11.79
CA ALA A 11 9.15 18.07 12.27
C ALA A 11 8.33 17.03 13.08
N ILE A 12 7.41 17.48 13.94
CA ILE A 12 6.56 16.60 14.74
C ILE A 12 5.54 15.87 13.87
N LEU A 13 4.85 16.60 12.98
CA LEU A 13 3.72 16.08 12.23
C LEU A 13 4.13 15.26 11.00
N ALA A 14 5.30 15.52 10.44
CA ALA A 14 5.92 14.65 9.43
C ALA A 14 6.40 13.33 10.05
N ASP A 15 7.05 13.35 11.22
CA ASP A 15 7.48 12.12 11.90
C ASP A 15 6.27 11.27 12.31
N ALA A 16 5.22 11.89 12.84
CA ALA A 16 3.98 11.19 13.18
C ALA A 16 3.26 10.60 11.95
N ALA A 17 3.41 11.21 10.76
CA ALA A 17 2.82 10.69 9.52
C ALA A 17 3.51 9.44 8.99
N LYS A 18 4.72 9.05 9.48
CA LYS A 18 5.45 7.87 8.96
C LYS A 18 4.68 6.55 9.07
N TYR A 19 3.75 6.46 10.03
CA TYR A 19 2.92 5.29 10.31
C TYR A 19 1.72 5.12 9.35
N ASP A 20 1.40 6.14 8.54
CA ASP A 20 0.40 6.01 7.47
C ASP A 20 1.05 5.37 6.23
N ALA A 21 0.73 4.12 5.93
CA ALA A 21 1.22 3.45 4.74
C ALA A 21 0.42 3.93 3.53
N SER A 22 0.99 4.87 2.77
CA SER A 22 0.37 5.40 1.54
C SER A 22 1.38 5.77 0.45
N CYS A 23 2.68 5.64 0.73
CA CYS A 23 3.78 5.92 -0.17
C CYS A 23 4.96 4.97 0.10
N ALA A 24 5.90 4.88 -0.85
CA ALA A 24 6.91 3.81 -0.91
C ALA A 24 8.16 4.06 -0.04
N SER A 25 8.28 5.16 0.72
CA SER A 25 9.59 5.62 1.20
C SER A 25 9.61 6.31 2.58
N SER A 26 9.01 5.76 3.63
CA SER A 26 8.99 6.41 4.97
C SER A 26 10.05 5.92 5.97
N GLY A 27 11.16 5.30 5.54
CA GLY A 27 12.10 4.60 6.44
C GLY A 27 13.60 4.95 6.30
N SER A 28 13.99 6.16 5.93
CA SER A 28 15.42 6.53 5.84
C SER A 28 16.03 6.86 7.21
N ALA A 29 17.26 6.39 7.48
CA ALA A 29 18.03 6.80 8.65
C ALA A 29 18.27 8.33 8.63
N LYS A 30 18.20 8.98 9.81
CA LYS A 30 18.55 10.39 9.95
C LYS A 30 20.05 10.55 9.73
N ARG A 31 20.42 11.43 8.80
CA ARG A 31 21.79 11.81 8.47
C ARG A 31 21.82 13.31 8.33
N ASP A 32 22.88 13.95 8.78
CA ASP A 32 23.12 15.36 8.53
C ASP A 32 24.56 15.57 8.09
N SER A 33 24.79 16.68 7.40
CA SER A 33 26.12 17.12 6.98
C SER A 33 26.57 18.34 7.79
N ARG A 34 26.04 18.54 9.02
CA ARG A 34 26.38 19.72 9.84
C ARG A 34 27.86 19.76 10.22
N GLY A 35 28.53 18.61 10.27
CA GLY A 35 29.97 18.50 10.54
C GLY A 35 30.90 18.87 9.38
N GLY A 36 30.39 19.44 8.27
CA GLY A 36 31.20 19.86 7.12
C GLY A 36 31.80 18.73 6.28
N LYS A 37 31.52 17.47 6.62
CA LYS A 37 31.87 16.29 5.83
C LYS A 37 30.61 15.73 5.16
N GLY A 38 30.58 15.79 3.83
CA GLY A 38 29.47 15.27 3.03
C GLY A 38 28.48 16.34 2.56
N ILE A 39 27.56 15.92 1.69
CA ILE A 39 26.48 16.74 1.16
C ILE A 39 25.15 16.03 1.44
N GLY A 40 24.14 16.81 1.84
CA GLY A 40 22.77 16.35 2.04
C GLY A 40 22.39 16.08 3.49
N SER A 41 21.09 15.97 3.75
CA SER A 41 20.56 15.61 5.06
C SER A 41 19.20 14.94 4.90
N THR A 42 18.92 13.95 5.75
CA THR A 42 17.63 13.27 5.87
C THR A 42 16.96 13.68 7.18
N GLU A 43 16.55 14.95 7.30
CA GLU A 43 15.92 15.49 8.52
C GLU A 43 14.42 15.12 8.70
N GLY A 44 13.86 14.26 7.85
CA GLY A 44 12.47 13.81 8.01
C GLY A 44 11.42 14.89 7.73
N MET A 45 11.66 15.75 6.74
CA MET A 45 10.80 16.87 6.33
C MET A 45 9.47 16.45 5.66
N GLY A 46 9.01 15.22 5.90
CA GLY A 46 7.72 14.72 5.42
C GLY A 46 7.65 14.44 3.93
N ILE A 47 8.75 14.48 3.17
CA ILE A 47 8.69 14.16 1.73
C ILE A 47 8.70 12.64 1.54
N CYS A 48 7.74 12.11 0.79
CA CYS A 48 7.75 10.70 0.37
C CYS A 48 7.34 10.52 -1.09
N HIS A 49 7.66 9.34 -1.65
CA HIS A 49 7.44 9.04 -3.06
C HIS A 49 6.20 8.16 -3.28
N ALA A 50 5.32 8.61 -4.16
CA ALA A 50 4.14 7.89 -4.60
C ALA A 50 4.18 7.69 -6.12
N TYR A 51 3.28 6.85 -6.64
CA TYR A 51 3.12 6.68 -8.07
C TYR A 51 1.81 7.31 -8.53
N ALA A 52 1.92 8.23 -9.49
CA ALA A 52 0.79 8.85 -10.17
C ALA A 52 0.04 7.80 -11.03
N PRO A 53 -1.21 8.08 -11.44
CA PRO A 53 -1.98 7.17 -12.30
C PRO A 53 -1.30 6.79 -13.62
N ASP A 54 -0.39 7.62 -14.12
CA ASP A 54 0.40 7.40 -15.34
C ASP A 54 1.68 6.54 -15.08
N GLY A 55 1.92 6.14 -13.84
CA GLY A 55 3.07 5.32 -13.45
C GLY A 55 4.34 6.11 -13.14
N ARG A 56 4.32 7.44 -13.21
CA ARG A 56 5.46 8.27 -12.79
C ARG A 56 5.59 8.27 -11.27
N CYS A 57 6.84 8.22 -10.80
CA CYS A 57 7.16 8.50 -9.41
C CYS A 57 7.04 10.01 -9.17
N ILE A 58 6.29 10.40 -8.13
CA ILE A 58 6.08 11.78 -7.71
C ILE A 58 6.45 11.93 -6.24
N SER A 59 6.99 13.08 -5.85
CA SER A 59 7.26 13.42 -4.45
C SER A 59 6.10 14.19 -3.84
N LEU A 60 5.71 13.81 -2.62
CA LEU A 60 4.58 14.38 -1.89
C LEU A 60 5.04 14.91 -0.54
N LEU A 61 4.50 16.06 -0.12
CA LEU A 61 4.54 16.48 1.26
C LEU A 61 3.53 15.63 2.05
N LYS A 62 4.01 14.69 2.85
CA LYS A 62 3.23 13.82 3.72
C LYS A 62 3.31 14.31 5.16
N ILE A 63 2.19 14.83 5.63
CA ILE A 63 2.06 15.40 6.97
C ILE A 63 0.70 15.08 7.60
N LEU A 64 0.64 15.18 8.93
CA LEU A 64 -0.61 15.25 9.66
C LEU A 64 -1.04 16.71 9.84
N LEU A 65 -2.34 17.00 9.73
CA LEU A 65 -2.91 18.27 10.19
C LEU A 65 -2.69 18.44 11.70
N THR A 66 -2.91 17.37 12.46
CA THR A 66 -2.58 17.27 13.87
C THR A 66 -2.27 15.81 14.22
N ASN A 67 -1.37 15.61 15.19
CA ASN A 67 -1.16 14.30 15.77
C ASN A 67 -1.97 14.10 17.05
N SER A 68 -2.77 15.07 17.50
CA SER A 68 -3.72 14.87 18.61
C SER A 68 -4.93 14.07 18.14
N CYS A 69 -5.37 13.11 18.95
CA CYS A 69 -6.51 12.25 18.64
C CYS A 69 -7.38 12.02 19.88
N ILE A 70 -8.70 12.03 19.72
CA ILE A 70 -9.67 11.66 20.77
C ILE A 70 -9.85 10.14 20.93
N PHE A 71 -9.39 9.35 19.96
CA PHE A 71 -9.48 7.87 20.00
C PHE A 71 -8.26 7.25 20.65
N ASP A 72 -8.43 6.07 21.24
CA ASP A 72 -7.40 5.34 21.96
C ASP A 72 -6.96 4.02 21.31
N CYS A 73 -6.85 4.00 19.99
CA CYS A 73 -6.42 2.81 19.26
C CYS A 73 -5.06 2.32 19.78
N HIS A 74 -5.02 1.09 20.33
CA HIS A 74 -3.89 0.56 21.10
C HIS A 74 -2.56 0.60 20.32
N TYR A 75 -2.61 0.33 19.01
CA TYR A 75 -1.46 0.27 18.11
C TYR A 75 -0.95 1.64 17.63
N CYS A 76 -1.69 2.72 17.89
CA CYS A 76 -1.43 4.02 17.32
C CYS A 76 -0.60 4.88 18.28
N ILE A 77 0.56 5.37 17.84
CA ILE A 77 1.38 6.32 18.62
C ILE A 77 0.64 7.63 18.91
N ASN A 78 -0.33 7.99 18.07
CA ASN A 78 -1.10 9.22 18.18
C ASN A 78 -2.36 9.07 19.05
N ARG A 79 -2.60 7.89 19.66
CA ARG A 79 -3.74 7.63 20.54
C ARG A 79 -3.82 8.63 21.70
N LYS A 80 -5.01 8.90 22.22
CA LYS A 80 -5.25 9.92 23.26
C LYS A 80 -4.39 9.71 24.51
N SER A 81 -4.15 8.45 24.89
CA SER A 81 -3.37 8.09 26.08
C SER A 81 -1.85 8.17 25.90
N SER A 82 -1.34 8.40 24.68
CA SER A 82 0.10 8.42 24.45
C SER A 82 0.73 9.75 24.85
N ASN A 83 1.85 9.68 25.57
CA ASN A 83 2.62 10.84 26.03
C ASN A 83 3.63 11.33 24.97
N VAL A 84 3.17 11.55 23.75
CA VAL A 84 3.98 12.14 22.68
C VAL A 84 3.76 13.64 22.57
N ARG A 85 4.79 14.37 22.12
CA ARG A 85 4.68 15.81 21.85
C ARG A 85 3.60 16.05 20.80
N ARG A 86 2.63 16.91 21.12
CA ARG A 86 1.51 17.23 20.22
C ARG A 86 1.73 18.54 19.47
N ALA A 87 1.31 18.56 18.23
CA ALA A 87 1.33 19.72 17.36
C ALA A 87 0.06 19.75 16.50
N ARG A 88 -0.28 20.95 16.01
CA ARG A 88 -1.42 21.16 15.12
C ARG A 88 -1.10 22.30 14.18
N PHE A 89 -1.39 22.10 12.90
CA PHE A 89 -1.46 23.15 11.91
C PHE A 89 -2.88 23.75 11.82
N THR A 90 -2.98 25.01 11.46
CA THR A 90 -4.19 25.57 10.84
C THR A 90 -4.25 25.14 9.36
N ALA A 91 -5.44 25.22 8.74
CA ALA A 91 -5.57 24.94 7.31
C ALA A 91 -4.65 25.86 6.47
N GLU A 92 -4.61 27.15 6.82
CA GLU A 92 -3.77 28.15 6.17
C GLU A 92 -2.27 27.82 6.25
N GLU A 93 -1.80 27.34 7.40
CA GLU A 93 -0.39 26.91 7.57
C GLU A 93 -0.05 25.75 6.60
N VAL A 94 -0.95 24.77 6.45
CA VAL A 94 -0.75 23.65 5.52
C VAL A 94 -0.76 24.11 4.07
N VAL A 95 -1.70 24.98 3.69
CA VAL A 95 -1.79 25.56 2.33
C VAL A 95 -0.50 26.31 2.00
N ARG A 96 -0.07 27.22 2.87
CA ARG A 96 1.14 28.02 2.69
C ARG A 96 2.38 27.14 2.58
N LEU A 97 2.49 26.12 3.42
CA LEU A 97 3.61 25.16 3.41
C LEU A 97 3.65 24.37 2.10
N THR A 98 2.50 23.85 1.66
CA THR A 98 2.37 23.08 0.41
C THR A 98 2.79 23.93 -0.79
N LEU A 99 2.28 25.16 -0.90
CA LEU A 99 2.66 26.09 -1.98
C LEU A 99 4.14 26.45 -1.94
N ALA A 100 4.72 26.62 -0.74
CA ALA A 100 6.13 26.97 -0.59
C ALA A 100 7.07 25.85 -1.04
N PHE A 101 6.75 24.59 -0.72
CA PHE A 101 7.51 23.42 -1.19
C PHE A 101 7.33 23.20 -2.70
N TYR A 102 6.11 23.36 -3.19
CA TYR A 102 5.81 23.18 -4.62
C TYR A 102 6.54 24.22 -5.49
N LYS A 103 6.48 25.51 -5.14
CA LYS A 103 7.16 26.59 -5.88
C LYS A 103 8.69 26.44 -5.91
N ARG A 104 9.27 25.64 -5.00
CA ARG A 104 10.70 25.31 -4.94
C ARG A 104 11.05 23.97 -5.60
N ASN A 105 10.08 23.33 -6.26
CA ASN A 105 10.22 22.01 -6.90
C ASN A 105 10.65 20.89 -5.93
N TYR A 106 10.27 20.99 -4.64
CA TYR A 106 10.54 19.94 -3.66
C TYR A 106 9.46 18.86 -3.61
N ILE A 107 8.25 19.18 -4.07
CA ILE A 107 7.10 18.29 -4.11
C ILE A 107 6.31 18.51 -5.39
N GLU A 108 5.61 17.48 -5.85
CA GLU A 108 4.56 17.57 -6.87
C GLU A 108 3.15 17.46 -6.28
N GLY A 109 3.02 17.32 -4.95
CA GLY A 109 1.72 17.20 -4.31
C GLY A 109 1.72 17.10 -2.79
N LEU A 110 0.53 16.93 -2.22
CA LEU A 110 0.24 16.84 -0.79
C LEU A 110 -0.40 15.49 -0.47
N PHE A 111 0.08 14.82 0.58
CA PHE A 111 -0.63 13.78 1.31
C PHE A 111 -0.99 14.33 2.69
N LEU A 112 -2.29 14.48 2.96
CA LEU A 112 -2.77 15.02 4.23
C LEU A 112 -3.63 14.00 4.98
N SER A 113 -3.24 13.75 6.22
CA SER A 113 -3.96 12.91 7.18
C SER A 113 -4.11 13.67 8.50
N SER A 114 -4.76 13.09 9.50
CA SER A 114 -4.94 13.74 10.81
C SER A 114 -5.29 12.75 11.90
N GLY A 115 -4.92 13.06 13.14
CA GLY A 115 -5.67 12.62 14.31
C GLY A 115 -7.00 13.39 14.42
N ILE A 116 -7.94 12.88 15.23
CA ILE A 116 -9.28 13.47 15.36
C ILE A 116 -9.31 14.41 16.56
N ILE A 117 -9.70 15.66 16.35
CA ILE A 117 -9.84 16.68 17.40
C ILE A 117 -11.26 17.24 17.40
N ARG A 118 -11.79 17.52 18.59
CA ARG A 118 -13.18 17.97 18.83
C ARG A 118 -14.22 16.94 18.36
N SER A 119 -14.36 16.73 17.07
CA SER A 119 -15.22 15.72 16.45
C SER A 119 -14.62 15.24 15.11
N PRO A 120 -15.07 14.08 14.62
CA PRO A 120 -14.81 13.64 13.24
C PRO A 120 -15.13 14.74 12.21
N ASP A 121 -16.30 15.37 12.32
CA ASP A 121 -16.76 16.42 11.41
C ASP A 121 -15.83 17.62 11.38
N TYR A 122 -15.53 18.19 12.56
CA TYR A 122 -14.66 19.35 12.66
C TYR A 122 -13.28 19.07 12.07
N THR A 123 -12.72 17.89 12.32
CA THR A 123 -11.41 17.53 11.75
C THR A 123 -11.50 17.39 10.23
N MET A 124 -12.56 16.75 9.73
CA MET A 124 -12.77 16.54 8.31
C MET A 124 -12.99 17.88 7.57
N GLU A 125 -13.74 18.82 8.14
CA GLU A 125 -13.89 20.20 7.65
C GLU A 125 -12.52 20.86 7.43
N GLN A 126 -11.61 20.75 8.39
CA GLN A 126 -10.27 21.35 8.26
C GLN A 126 -9.43 20.69 7.15
N ILE A 127 -9.53 19.37 6.98
CA ILE A 127 -8.85 18.64 5.90
C ILE A 127 -9.42 19.07 4.54
N VAL A 128 -10.76 19.17 4.43
CA VAL A 128 -11.44 19.63 3.21
C VAL A 128 -11.05 21.06 2.88
N GLU A 129 -11.00 21.95 3.87
CA GLU A 129 -10.66 23.36 3.66
C GLU A 129 -9.25 23.54 3.08
N VAL A 130 -8.27 22.75 3.52
CA VAL A 130 -6.93 22.76 2.90
C VAL A 130 -7.01 22.44 1.40
N ALA A 131 -7.75 21.40 1.03
CA ALA A 131 -7.84 20.98 -0.36
C ALA A 131 -8.69 21.95 -1.21
N ARG A 132 -9.80 22.45 -0.65
CA ARG A 132 -10.64 23.49 -1.28
C ARG A 132 -9.80 24.72 -1.57
N SER A 133 -9.13 25.28 -0.55
CA SER A 133 -8.33 26.49 -0.69
C SER A 133 -7.18 26.32 -1.68
N LEU A 134 -6.48 25.18 -1.65
CA LEU A 134 -5.46 24.87 -2.67
C LEU A 134 -6.05 24.90 -4.09
N ARG A 135 -7.22 24.29 -4.32
CA ARG A 135 -7.83 24.18 -5.65
C ARG A 135 -8.49 25.48 -6.13
N GLU A 136 -9.23 26.15 -5.27
CA GLU A 136 -10.12 27.27 -5.64
C GLU A 136 -9.43 28.62 -5.44
N ASP A 137 -8.74 28.82 -4.32
CA ASP A 137 -8.17 30.13 -3.98
C ASP A 137 -6.75 30.30 -4.56
N HIS A 138 -6.03 29.19 -4.78
CA HIS A 138 -4.62 29.20 -5.20
C HIS A 138 -4.33 28.51 -6.54
N ASP A 139 -5.36 28.01 -7.23
CA ASP A 139 -5.26 27.30 -8.51
C ASP A 139 -4.21 26.18 -8.53
N PHE A 140 -3.97 25.53 -7.38
CA PHE A 140 -2.97 24.49 -7.24
C PHE A 140 -3.35 23.29 -8.11
N ARG A 141 -2.49 22.93 -9.07
CA ARG A 141 -2.67 21.79 -9.99
C ARG A 141 -1.82 20.57 -9.64
N GLY A 142 -1.10 20.60 -8.52
CA GLY A 142 -0.35 19.44 -8.02
C GLY A 142 -1.26 18.35 -7.46
N TYR A 143 -0.69 17.18 -7.20
CA TYR A 143 -1.43 16.01 -6.71
C TYR A 143 -1.90 16.20 -5.26
N ILE A 144 -3.13 15.81 -4.93
CA ILE A 144 -3.67 15.84 -3.56
C ILE A 144 -4.23 14.46 -3.19
N HIS A 145 -3.71 13.89 -2.10
CA HIS A 145 -4.25 12.69 -1.46
C HIS A 145 -4.72 13.03 -0.05
N LEU A 146 -6.01 12.89 0.20
CA LEU A 146 -6.60 13.08 1.53
C LEU A 146 -6.92 11.76 2.21
N LYS A 147 -6.59 11.63 3.49
CA LYS A 147 -7.10 10.56 4.33
C LYS A 147 -8.41 11.01 4.98
N THR A 148 -9.51 10.37 4.62
CA THR A 148 -10.85 10.76 5.07
C THR A 148 -11.20 10.06 6.38
N ILE A 149 -12.01 10.72 7.20
CA ILE A 149 -12.45 10.21 8.50
C ILE A 149 -13.83 9.55 8.30
N PRO A 150 -13.97 8.23 8.52
CA PRO A 150 -15.19 7.49 8.19
C PRO A 150 -16.40 7.87 9.05
N ASP A 151 -16.16 8.36 10.27
CA ASP A 151 -17.21 8.79 11.20
C ASP A 151 -17.64 10.25 11.01
N ALA A 152 -17.08 10.95 10.02
CA ALA A 152 -17.49 12.31 9.68
C ALA A 152 -18.75 12.30 8.80
N ASP A 153 -19.43 13.44 8.73
CA ASP A 153 -20.57 13.68 7.84
C ASP A 153 -20.24 13.19 6.41
N PRO A 154 -21.08 12.34 5.81
CA PRO A 154 -20.88 11.85 4.45
C PRO A 154 -20.65 12.95 3.40
N GLU A 155 -21.23 14.14 3.58
CA GLU A 155 -21.03 15.28 2.69
C GLU A 155 -19.61 15.84 2.79
N LEU A 156 -19.01 15.89 3.98
CA LEU A 156 -17.60 16.28 4.15
C LEU A 156 -16.66 15.27 3.48
N VAL A 157 -16.97 13.98 3.61
CA VAL A 157 -16.23 12.92 2.92
C VAL A 157 -16.37 13.06 1.40
N ARG A 158 -17.54 13.44 0.90
CA ARG A 158 -17.79 13.72 -0.52
C ARG A 158 -17.02 14.96 -1.01
N LEU A 159 -16.98 16.04 -0.22
CA LEU A 159 -16.20 17.24 -0.55
C LEU A 159 -14.71 16.94 -0.66
N ALA A 160 -14.17 16.06 0.18
CA ALA A 160 -12.78 15.60 0.02
C ALA A 160 -12.55 14.94 -1.34
N GLY A 161 -13.49 14.11 -1.81
CA GLY A 161 -13.41 13.51 -3.15
C GLY A 161 -13.51 14.52 -4.30
N ARG A 162 -14.20 15.65 -4.10
CA ARG A 162 -14.31 16.73 -5.09
C ARG A 162 -12.97 17.47 -5.29
N HIS A 163 -12.23 17.71 -4.20
CA HIS A 163 -11.00 18.52 -4.27
C HIS A 163 -9.71 17.70 -4.37
N ALA A 164 -9.73 16.42 -3.97
CA ALA A 164 -8.58 15.53 -4.00
C ALA A 164 -8.47 14.71 -5.30
N ASP A 165 -7.25 14.32 -5.67
CA ASP A 165 -7.01 13.34 -6.72
C ASP A 165 -7.27 11.92 -6.23
N ARG A 166 -6.88 11.63 -4.99
CA ARG A 166 -7.06 10.33 -4.32
C ARG A 166 -7.60 10.54 -2.91
N VAL A 167 -8.41 9.60 -2.47
CA VAL A 167 -8.83 9.51 -1.07
C VAL A 167 -8.44 8.17 -0.46
N SER A 168 -8.31 8.11 0.86
CA SER A 168 -8.14 6.83 1.55
C SER A 168 -8.83 6.79 2.89
N ILE A 169 -9.39 5.62 3.21
CA ILE A 169 -9.97 5.27 4.51
C ILE A 169 -9.24 4.04 5.01
N ASN A 170 -8.78 4.05 6.26
CA ASN A 170 -8.17 2.85 6.84
C ASN A 170 -9.24 1.92 7.40
N VAL A 171 -9.19 0.65 6.99
CA VAL A 171 -9.93 -0.43 7.67
C VAL A 171 -9.22 -0.92 8.93
N GLU A 172 -7.95 -0.52 9.09
CA GLU A 172 -7.10 -0.71 10.26
C GLU A 172 -6.68 -2.16 10.50
N LEU A 173 -7.61 -3.05 10.82
CA LEU A 173 -7.34 -4.45 11.15
C LEU A 173 -8.02 -5.38 10.14
N PRO A 174 -7.44 -6.56 9.89
CA PRO A 174 -8.00 -7.51 8.92
C PRO A 174 -9.27 -8.19 9.44
N THR A 175 -9.44 -8.30 10.76
CA THR A 175 -10.57 -9.00 11.40
C THR A 175 -11.42 -8.05 12.25
N ALA A 176 -12.73 -8.32 12.32
CA ALA A 176 -13.65 -7.56 13.17
C ALA A 176 -13.29 -7.67 14.67
N ARG A 177 -12.89 -8.87 15.10
CA ARG A 177 -12.41 -9.12 16.48
C ARG A 177 -11.15 -8.30 16.78
N GLY A 178 -10.21 -8.26 15.84
CA GLY A 178 -9.00 -7.44 15.96
C GLY A 178 -9.33 -5.96 16.08
N LEU A 179 -10.24 -5.45 15.24
CA LEU A 179 -10.70 -4.06 15.29
C LEU A 179 -11.34 -3.72 16.64
N GLN A 180 -12.31 -4.51 17.10
CA GLN A 180 -12.99 -4.29 18.38
C GLN A 180 -12.02 -4.28 19.56
N ARG A 181 -11.04 -5.19 19.55
CA ARG A 181 -10.06 -5.30 20.64
C ARG A 181 -9.02 -4.18 20.62
N LEU A 182 -8.58 -3.74 19.44
CA LEU A 182 -7.42 -2.86 19.29
C LEU A 182 -7.76 -1.41 18.93
N ALA A 183 -8.98 -1.14 18.47
CA ALA A 183 -9.50 0.20 18.18
C ALA A 183 -11.00 0.26 18.52
N PRO A 184 -11.36 0.20 19.81
CA PRO A 184 -12.75 0.06 20.25
C PRO A 184 -13.64 1.24 19.85
N GLU A 185 -13.08 2.45 19.65
CA GLU A 185 -13.85 3.60 19.17
C GLU A 185 -14.13 3.56 17.65
N LYS A 186 -13.61 2.59 16.90
CA LYS A 186 -13.84 2.45 15.46
C LYS A 186 -14.88 1.39 15.14
N ASP A 187 -15.74 1.71 14.18
CA ASP A 187 -16.82 0.83 13.71
C ASP A 187 -16.56 0.37 12.28
N GLY A 188 -16.35 -0.94 12.11
CA GLY A 188 -16.07 -1.56 10.81
C GLY A 188 -17.21 -1.39 9.81
N ALA A 189 -18.46 -1.40 10.26
CA ALA A 189 -19.62 -1.22 9.38
C ALA A 189 -19.74 0.24 8.91
N ARG A 190 -19.44 1.22 9.77
CA ARG A 190 -19.36 2.64 9.37
C ARG A 190 -18.25 2.85 8.34
N ILE A 191 -17.07 2.30 8.58
CA ILE A 191 -15.94 2.34 7.65
C ILE A 191 -16.36 1.79 6.28
N GLU A 192 -16.97 0.60 6.23
CA GLU A 192 -17.42 -0.01 4.99
C GLU A 192 -18.52 0.81 4.28
N ARG A 193 -19.46 1.41 5.03
CA ARG A 193 -20.46 2.33 4.46
C ARG A 193 -19.83 3.57 3.84
N ALA A 194 -18.84 4.18 4.50
CA ALA A 194 -18.12 5.33 3.96
C ALA A 194 -17.37 4.98 2.66
N MET A 195 -16.73 3.80 2.61
CA MET A 195 -16.06 3.30 1.40
C MET A 195 -17.06 3.00 0.27
N ALA A 196 -18.23 2.46 0.58
CA ALA A 196 -19.31 2.25 -0.38
C ALA A 196 -19.84 3.57 -0.97
N GLY A 197 -20.11 4.56 -0.11
CA GLY A 197 -20.54 5.89 -0.53
C GLY A 197 -19.50 6.57 -1.42
N MET A 198 -18.22 6.49 -1.06
CA MET A 198 -17.12 7.00 -1.88
C MET A 198 -17.02 6.27 -3.24
N LYS A 199 -17.23 4.95 -3.28
CA LYS A 199 -17.25 4.18 -4.54
C LYS A 199 -18.37 4.70 -5.44
N ALA A 200 -19.59 4.84 -4.92
CA ALA A 200 -20.73 5.34 -5.69
C ALA A 200 -20.43 6.73 -6.26
N ALA A 201 -19.92 7.65 -5.44
CA ALA A 201 -19.56 8.99 -5.90
C ALA A 201 -18.45 9.02 -6.97
N ILE A 202 -17.45 8.12 -6.87
CA ILE A 202 -16.40 7.97 -7.91
C ILE A 202 -17.00 7.43 -9.21
N ASP A 203 -17.85 6.41 -9.14
CA ASP A 203 -18.50 5.82 -10.31
C ASP A 203 -19.40 6.88 -11.00
N ASP A 204 -20.21 7.62 -10.23
CA ASP A 204 -21.07 8.71 -10.71
C ASP A 204 -20.26 9.84 -11.36
N GLY A 205 -19.16 10.26 -10.73
CA GLY A 205 -18.26 11.28 -11.29
C GLY A 205 -17.59 10.83 -12.59
N GLY A 206 -17.22 9.54 -12.67
CA GLY A 206 -16.69 8.93 -13.88
C GLY A 206 -17.70 8.91 -15.03
N ASP A 207 -18.95 8.56 -14.74
CA ASP A 207 -20.03 8.54 -15.74
C ASP A 207 -20.43 9.95 -16.17
N ALA A 208 -20.48 10.90 -15.24
CA ALA A 208 -20.71 12.31 -15.55
C ALA A 208 -19.65 12.86 -16.53
N ARG A 209 -18.36 12.53 -16.31
CA ARG A 209 -17.27 12.94 -17.21
C ARG A 209 -17.29 12.29 -18.59
N ARG A 210 -17.83 11.07 -18.70
CA ARG A 210 -18.05 10.42 -20.01
C ARG A 210 -19.16 11.10 -20.80
N ARG A 211 -20.20 11.60 -20.11
CA ARG A 211 -21.35 12.27 -20.73
C ARG A 211 -21.11 13.75 -21.01
N TYR A 212 -20.45 14.46 -20.09
CA TYR A 212 -20.28 15.90 -20.13
C TYR A 212 -18.81 16.28 -19.97
N ARG A 213 -18.25 16.97 -20.96
CA ARG A 213 -16.85 17.44 -20.91
C ARG A 213 -16.57 18.43 -19.77
N SER A 214 -17.60 19.18 -19.36
CA SER A 214 -17.52 20.17 -18.27
C SER A 214 -17.66 19.55 -16.88
N ALA A 215 -17.97 18.26 -16.76
CA ALA A 215 -18.15 17.65 -15.46
C ALA A 215 -16.85 17.69 -14.63
N PRO A 216 -16.91 18.13 -13.36
CA PRO A 216 -15.75 18.18 -12.50
C PRO A 216 -15.17 16.78 -12.29
N ALA A 217 -13.86 16.70 -12.05
CA ALA A 217 -13.25 15.46 -11.61
C ALA A 217 -13.67 15.14 -10.17
N PHE A 218 -13.78 13.85 -9.84
CA PHE A 218 -14.05 13.39 -8.49
C PHE A 218 -13.11 12.23 -8.19
N ALA A 219 -12.16 12.43 -7.27
CA ALA A 219 -11.11 11.48 -6.89
C ALA A 219 -10.62 10.61 -8.07
N PRO A 220 -10.12 11.20 -9.17
CA PRO A 220 -9.79 10.48 -10.41
C PRO A 220 -8.77 9.35 -10.22
N ALA A 221 -7.89 9.45 -9.22
CA ALA A 221 -6.93 8.42 -8.85
C ALA A 221 -7.50 7.35 -7.90
N GLY A 222 -8.81 7.38 -7.65
CA GLY A 222 -9.63 6.43 -6.92
C GLY A 222 -9.48 6.48 -5.40
N GLN A 223 -9.96 5.43 -4.74
CA GLN A 223 -9.82 5.24 -3.30
C GLN A 223 -8.89 4.08 -2.94
N SER A 224 -8.20 4.19 -1.80
CA SER A 224 -7.33 3.15 -1.25
C SER A 224 -7.56 2.95 0.25
N THR A 225 -7.04 1.85 0.80
CA THR A 225 -7.12 1.56 2.23
C THR A 225 -5.80 1.03 2.79
N GLN A 226 -5.71 0.89 4.11
CA GLN A 226 -4.58 0.32 4.82
C GLN A 226 -5.05 -0.68 5.88
N MET A 227 -4.28 -1.77 6.00
CA MET A 227 -4.35 -2.77 7.07
C MET A 227 -3.01 -2.86 7.81
N ILE A 228 -3.11 -3.01 9.13
CA ILE A 228 -1.99 -3.28 10.02
C ILE A 228 -1.80 -4.79 10.12
N VAL A 229 -0.57 -5.24 9.93
CA VAL A 229 -0.20 -6.66 9.92
C VAL A 229 0.59 -6.97 11.18
N GLY A 230 0.21 -8.04 11.88
CA GLY A 230 0.93 -8.53 13.05
C GLY A 230 0.70 -7.74 14.34
N ALA A 231 -0.34 -6.90 14.41
CA ALA A 231 -0.83 -6.35 15.67
C ALA A 231 -1.76 -7.34 16.42
N ASP A 232 -2.34 -8.30 15.71
CA ASP A 232 -3.15 -9.38 16.24
C ASP A 232 -2.70 -10.75 15.66
N SER A 233 -3.48 -11.79 15.98
CA SER A 233 -3.23 -13.17 15.54
C SER A 233 -3.80 -13.48 14.15
N ALA A 234 -4.16 -12.47 13.35
CA ALA A 234 -4.71 -12.71 12.03
C ALA A 234 -3.68 -13.44 11.16
N SER A 235 -4.11 -14.52 10.52
CA SER A 235 -3.34 -15.30 9.55
C SER A 235 -3.18 -14.53 8.23
N ASP A 236 -2.18 -14.91 7.43
CA ASP A 236 -2.00 -14.29 6.11
C ASP A 236 -3.17 -14.64 5.18
N GLY A 237 -3.76 -15.82 5.32
CA GLY A 237 -4.98 -16.22 4.62
C GLY A 237 -6.17 -15.29 4.90
N GLU A 238 -6.40 -14.92 6.17
CA GLU A 238 -7.45 -13.95 6.56
C GLU A 238 -7.17 -12.56 5.98
N ILE A 239 -5.92 -12.11 6.02
CA ILE A 239 -5.53 -10.80 5.48
C ILE A 239 -5.73 -10.75 3.96
N ILE A 240 -5.35 -11.80 3.23
CA ILE A 240 -5.55 -11.93 1.78
C ILE A 240 -7.04 -11.97 1.45
N GLY A 241 -7.81 -12.78 2.18
CA GLY A 241 -9.26 -12.87 2.00
C GLY A 241 -9.94 -11.51 2.22
N ARG A 242 -9.56 -10.80 3.29
CA ARG A 242 -10.06 -9.46 3.57
C ARG A 242 -9.69 -8.47 2.46
N ALA A 243 -8.45 -8.48 1.97
CA ALA A 243 -8.02 -7.61 0.89
C ALA A 243 -8.85 -7.84 -0.40
N SER A 244 -9.06 -9.10 -0.79
CA SER A 244 -9.90 -9.44 -1.95
C SER A 244 -11.32 -8.89 -1.81
N GLN A 245 -11.97 -9.11 -0.66
CA GLN A 245 -13.32 -8.60 -0.40
C GLN A 245 -13.38 -7.08 -0.50
N LEU A 246 -12.35 -6.37 -0.02
CA LEU A 246 -12.29 -4.91 -0.09
C LEU A 246 -12.15 -4.41 -1.54
N TYR A 247 -11.33 -5.07 -2.36
CA TYR A 247 -11.25 -4.76 -3.79
C TYR A 247 -12.59 -4.97 -4.50
N ASP A 248 -13.22 -6.13 -4.29
CA ASP A 248 -14.45 -6.51 -4.99
C ASP A 248 -15.61 -5.59 -4.61
N ARG A 249 -15.79 -5.31 -3.31
CA ARG A 249 -16.91 -4.51 -2.81
C ARG A 249 -16.74 -3.01 -3.07
N PHE A 250 -15.52 -2.48 -2.99
CA PHE A 250 -15.28 -1.03 -2.98
C PHE A 250 -14.48 -0.52 -4.19
N ARG A 251 -14.12 -1.38 -5.15
CA ARG A 251 -13.29 -1.05 -6.33
C ARG A 251 -12.01 -0.30 -5.97
N LEU A 252 -11.38 -0.73 -4.87
CA LEU A 252 -10.16 -0.07 -4.39
C LEU A 252 -9.07 -0.09 -5.45
N ARG A 253 -8.29 0.98 -5.51
CA ARG A 253 -7.08 1.03 -6.33
C ARG A 253 -5.92 0.31 -5.67
N ARG A 254 -5.89 0.30 -4.33
CA ARG A 254 -4.82 -0.34 -3.55
C ARG A 254 -5.23 -0.58 -2.10
N VAL A 255 -4.76 -1.70 -1.57
CA VAL A 255 -4.66 -2.00 -0.15
C VAL A 255 -3.18 -1.87 0.24
N TYR A 256 -2.91 -1.08 1.26
CA TYR A 256 -1.58 -0.97 1.87
C TYR A 256 -1.49 -1.90 3.08
N TYR A 257 -0.38 -2.63 3.18
CA TYR A 257 -0.03 -3.42 4.34
C TYR A 257 1.06 -2.69 5.10
N SER A 258 0.90 -2.54 6.40
CA SER A 258 1.91 -1.97 7.28
C SER A 258 2.19 -2.95 8.39
N ALA A 259 3.41 -3.45 8.49
CA ALA A 259 3.85 -4.18 9.67
C ALA A 259 3.64 -3.31 10.92
N PHE A 260 3.08 -3.91 11.97
CA PHE A 260 2.98 -3.27 13.27
C PHE A 260 4.37 -2.89 13.78
N SER A 261 4.52 -1.64 14.19
CA SER A 261 5.70 -1.16 14.90
C SER A 261 5.32 -0.89 16.35
N PRO A 262 5.95 -1.57 17.33
CA PRO A 262 5.93 -1.18 18.71
C PRO A 262 6.15 0.33 18.86
N ILE A 263 5.26 0.91 19.64
CA ILE A 263 5.27 2.30 20.04
C ILE A 263 5.88 2.38 21.44
N PRO A 264 6.46 3.53 21.82
CA PRO A 264 6.77 3.81 23.22
C PRO A 264 5.51 3.63 24.07
N ASP A 265 5.64 3.04 25.25
CA ASP A 265 4.53 2.74 26.17
C ASP A 265 3.39 1.95 25.51
N ALA A 266 3.74 0.86 24.82
CA ALA A 266 2.78 -0.02 24.16
C ALA A 266 1.81 -0.64 25.18
N SER A 267 0.54 -0.76 24.80
CA SER A 267 -0.45 -1.50 25.58
C SER A 267 -0.05 -2.98 25.68
N ALA A 268 -0.22 -3.59 26.86
CA ALA A 268 0.06 -5.01 27.09
C ALA A 268 -0.74 -5.97 26.19
N VAL A 269 -1.82 -5.48 25.56
CA VAL A 269 -2.63 -6.26 24.59
C VAL A 269 -1.91 -6.46 23.25
N LEU A 270 -0.87 -5.67 22.97
CA LEU A 270 -0.12 -5.77 21.71
C LEU A 270 1.08 -6.72 21.81
N PRO A 271 1.50 -7.33 20.69
CA PRO A 271 2.72 -8.12 20.64
C PRO A 271 3.95 -7.28 21.00
N LEU A 272 4.86 -7.88 21.78
CA LEU A 272 6.12 -7.22 22.18
C LEU A 272 7.13 -7.11 21.03
N LYS A 273 7.05 -8.00 20.04
CA LYS A 273 7.97 -8.07 18.91
C LYS A 273 7.29 -7.60 17.63
N ARG A 274 8.05 -6.87 16.80
CA ARG A 274 7.66 -6.56 15.42
C ARG A 274 7.49 -7.85 14.63
N PRO A 275 6.47 -7.97 13.76
CA PRO A 275 6.43 -9.06 12.81
C PRO A 275 7.63 -8.95 11.85
N PRO A 276 8.10 -10.07 11.28
CA PRO A 276 9.17 -10.04 10.28
C PRO A 276 8.77 -9.13 9.11
N LEU A 277 9.65 -8.22 8.69
CA LEU A 277 9.40 -7.34 7.53
C LEU A 277 9.06 -8.13 6.26
N MET A 278 9.58 -9.36 6.17
CA MET A 278 9.28 -10.24 5.05
C MET A 278 7.82 -10.66 4.99
N ARG A 279 7.11 -10.73 6.11
CA ARG A 279 5.67 -10.99 6.13
C ARG A 279 4.90 -9.91 5.38
N GLU A 280 5.20 -8.64 5.64
CA GLU A 280 4.59 -7.50 4.91
C GLU A 280 4.87 -7.60 3.41
N HIS A 281 6.11 -7.89 3.02
CA HIS A 281 6.48 -8.05 1.62
C HIS A 281 5.74 -9.24 0.97
N ARG A 282 5.59 -10.38 1.65
CA ARG A 282 4.82 -11.53 1.14
C ARG A 282 3.35 -11.19 0.88
N LEU A 283 2.75 -10.34 1.71
CA LEU A 283 1.39 -9.84 1.50
C LEU A 283 1.30 -8.90 0.29
N TYR A 284 2.28 -8.01 0.08
CA TYR A 284 2.34 -7.21 -1.15
C TYR A 284 2.53 -8.07 -2.42
N GLN A 285 3.35 -9.12 -2.35
CA GLN A 285 3.49 -10.06 -3.46
C GLN A 285 2.18 -10.81 -3.72
N SER A 286 1.45 -11.18 -2.66
CA SER A 286 0.13 -11.83 -2.75
C SER A 286 -0.92 -10.91 -3.38
N ASP A 287 -0.97 -9.64 -2.96
CA ASP A 287 -1.81 -8.60 -3.57
C ASP A 287 -1.53 -8.43 -5.07
N TRP A 288 -0.24 -8.43 -5.44
CA TRP A 288 0.19 -8.34 -6.83
C TRP A 288 -0.28 -9.53 -7.68
N LEU A 289 -0.24 -10.75 -7.12
CA LEU A 289 -0.77 -11.95 -7.78
C LEU A 289 -2.28 -11.84 -8.03
N MET A 290 -3.04 -11.35 -7.05
CA MET A 290 -4.48 -11.17 -7.22
C MET A 290 -4.79 -10.13 -8.31
N ARG A 291 -4.13 -8.97 -8.26
CA ARG A 291 -4.46 -7.84 -9.13
C ARG A 291 -3.97 -7.94 -10.57
N PHE A 292 -2.81 -8.57 -10.78
CA PHE A 292 -2.15 -8.54 -12.09
C PHE A 292 -1.96 -9.93 -12.71
N TYR A 293 -2.04 -11.01 -11.91
CA TYR A 293 -1.85 -12.39 -12.38
C TYR A 293 -3.16 -13.19 -12.40
N GLY A 294 -4.27 -12.62 -11.90
CA GLY A 294 -5.57 -13.27 -11.89
C GLY A 294 -5.65 -14.44 -10.91
N PHE A 295 -4.85 -14.43 -9.83
CA PHE A 295 -5.03 -15.39 -8.74
C PHE A 295 -6.28 -15.04 -7.94
N ARG A 296 -7.10 -16.04 -7.61
CA ARG A 296 -8.15 -15.86 -6.58
C ARG A 296 -7.53 -15.85 -5.20
N ALA A 297 -8.16 -15.15 -4.26
CA ALA A 297 -7.70 -15.09 -2.86
C ALA A 297 -7.50 -16.47 -2.24
N ALA A 298 -8.44 -17.40 -2.47
CA ALA A 298 -8.35 -18.78 -2.00
C ALA A 298 -7.14 -19.53 -2.57
N GLU A 299 -6.75 -19.25 -3.82
CA GLU A 299 -5.56 -19.84 -4.42
C GLU A 299 -4.29 -19.33 -3.75
N VAL A 300 -4.18 -18.01 -3.52
CA VAL A 300 -3.01 -17.44 -2.84
C VAL A 300 -2.94 -17.91 -1.39
N ALA A 301 -4.06 -17.91 -0.67
CA ALA A 301 -4.15 -18.41 0.70
C ALA A 301 -3.77 -19.90 0.79
N ALA A 302 -4.08 -20.70 -0.24
CA ALA A 302 -3.67 -22.09 -0.28
C ALA A 302 -2.14 -22.27 -0.34
N ALA A 303 -1.36 -21.25 -0.70
CA ALA A 303 0.09 -21.28 -0.63
C ALA A 303 0.65 -21.21 0.81
N ALA A 304 -0.20 -20.85 1.78
CA ALA A 304 0.17 -20.85 3.19
C ALA A 304 0.36 -22.28 3.75
N ASP A 305 1.09 -22.35 4.85
CA ASP A 305 1.27 -23.58 5.63
C ASP A 305 0.02 -23.92 6.48
N ALA A 306 0.10 -24.98 7.29
CA ALA A 306 -1.01 -25.42 8.12
C ALA A 306 -1.43 -24.39 9.20
N SER A 307 -0.56 -23.43 9.53
CA SER A 307 -0.86 -22.32 10.45
C SER A 307 -1.55 -21.13 9.75
N GLY A 308 -1.74 -21.20 8.44
CA GLY A 308 -2.33 -20.11 7.65
C GLY A 308 -1.35 -18.97 7.34
N MET A 309 -0.05 -19.20 7.56
CA MET A 309 1.02 -18.22 7.34
C MET A 309 1.75 -18.49 6.03
N LEU A 310 2.13 -17.44 5.31
CA LEU A 310 2.91 -17.58 4.09
C LEU A 310 4.38 -17.90 4.41
N PRO A 311 5.03 -18.77 3.62
CA PRO A 311 6.47 -19.00 3.74
C PRO A 311 7.26 -17.69 3.60
N LEU A 312 8.15 -17.42 4.54
CA LEU A 312 8.99 -16.23 4.51
C LEU A 312 10.21 -16.39 3.61
N ASP A 313 10.64 -17.62 3.33
CA ASP A 313 11.85 -17.95 2.57
C ASP A 313 11.63 -18.04 1.04
N MET A 314 10.38 -18.05 0.57
CA MET A 314 10.04 -18.07 -0.85
C MET A 314 8.83 -17.21 -1.18
N ASP A 315 8.75 -16.69 -2.41
CA ASP A 315 7.61 -15.87 -2.81
C ASP A 315 6.30 -16.69 -2.94
N PRO A 316 5.11 -16.07 -2.77
CA PRO A 316 3.84 -16.78 -2.77
C PRO A 316 3.53 -17.52 -4.08
N LYS A 317 4.04 -17.05 -5.22
CA LYS A 317 3.82 -17.70 -6.51
C LYS A 317 4.59 -19.01 -6.61
N LEU A 318 5.83 -19.02 -6.14
CA LEU A 318 6.64 -20.22 -6.02
C LEU A 318 6.08 -21.18 -4.96
N ALA A 319 5.69 -20.68 -3.79
CA ALA A 319 5.07 -21.49 -2.74
C ALA A 319 3.81 -22.21 -3.26
N TRP A 320 2.96 -21.48 -4.00
CA TRP A 320 1.78 -22.06 -4.65
C TRP A 320 2.18 -23.14 -5.67
N ALA A 321 3.12 -22.84 -6.57
CA ALA A 321 3.51 -23.78 -7.61
C ALA A 321 4.10 -25.10 -7.06
N LEU A 322 4.83 -25.03 -5.95
CA LEU A 322 5.40 -26.22 -5.29
C LEU A 322 4.34 -27.08 -4.59
N LYS A 323 3.22 -26.50 -4.17
CA LYS A 323 2.10 -27.22 -3.54
C LYS A 323 1.12 -27.78 -4.58
N PHE A 324 0.97 -27.11 -5.72
CA PHE A 324 0.05 -27.47 -6.80
C PHE A 324 0.80 -28.00 -8.03
N ARG A 325 1.65 -29.01 -7.83
CA ARG A 325 2.57 -29.52 -8.87
C ARG A 325 1.86 -30.11 -10.08
N ASP A 326 0.66 -30.65 -9.90
CA ASP A 326 -0.15 -31.23 -10.98
C ASP A 326 -0.55 -30.23 -12.08
N HIS A 327 -0.40 -28.92 -11.82
CA HIS A 327 -0.62 -27.87 -12.83
C HIS A 327 0.59 -27.68 -13.76
N PHE A 328 1.69 -28.37 -13.49
CA PHE A 328 2.96 -28.23 -14.19
C PHE A 328 3.39 -29.58 -14.78
N PRO A 329 4.19 -29.56 -15.85
CA PRO A 329 4.72 -28.38 -16.53
C PRO A 329 3.75 -27.76 -17.55
N VAL A 330 3.85 -26.45 -17.74
CA VAL A 330 3.00 -25.68 -18.66
C VAL A 330 3.67 -25.56 -20.03
N ASP A 331 2.97 -25.89 -21.12
CA ASP A 331 3.50 -25.72 -22.49
C ASP A 331 3.49 -24.26 -22.92
N VAL A 332 4.68 -23.67 -23.10
CA VAL A 332 4.86 -22.28 -23.49
C VAL A 332 4.27 -21.94 -24.86
N ASN A 333 4.03 -22.91 -25.73
CA ASN A 333 3.47 -22.69 -27.07
C ASN A 333 1.95 -22.91 -27.13
N ARG A 334 1.38 -23.68 -26.20
CA ARG A 334 -0.03 -24.12 -26.25
C ARG A 334 -0.88 -23.62 -25.10
N ALA A 335 -0.32 -23.48 -23.91
CA ALA A 335 -1.09 -23.18 -22.72
C ALA A 335 -1.72 -21.78 -22.77
N PRO A 336 -2.90 -21.57 -22.17
CA PRO A 336 -3.50 -20.25 -22.09
C PRO A 336 -2.62 -19.28 -21.29
N ARG A 337 -2.86 -17.99 -21.47
CA ARG A 337 -2.10 -16.92 -20.81
C ARG A 337 -2.12 -17.06 -19.29
N GLU A 338 -3.26 -17.44 -18.75
CA GLU A 338 -3.55 -17.59 -17.32
C GLU A 338 -2.67 -18.69 -16.71
N ALA A 339 -2.49 -19.82 -17.43
CA ALA A 339 -1.61 -20.90 -16.99
C ALA A 339 -0.13 -20.46 -16.99
N LEU A 340 0.31 -19.70 -17.99
CA LEU A 340 1.68 -19.13 -18.00
C LEU A 340 1.91 -18.15 -16.85
N LEU A 341 0.90 -17.38 -16.45
CA LEU A 341 0.97 -16.51 -15.29
C LEU A 341 1.14 -17.30 -13.99
N ARG A 342 0.94 -18.62 -13.96
CA ARG A 342 1.20 -19.45 -12.78
C ARG A 342 2.64 -19.96 -12.68
N VAL A 343 3.39 -19.96 -13.78
CA VAL A 343 4.79 -20.41 -13.84
C VAL A 343 5.71 -19.46 -13.06
N PRO A 344 6.39 -19.92 -11.99
CA PRO A 344 7.34 -19.09 -11.23
C PRO A 344 8.43 -18.47 -12.12
N GLY A 345 8.85 -17.25 -11.78
CA GLY A 345 9.82 -16.49 -12.57
C GLY A 345 9.26 -15.76 -13.79
N LEU A 346 8.09 -16.14 -14.32
CA LEU A 346 7.44 -15.37 -15.40
C LEU A 346 6.61 -14.20 -14.84
N GLY A 347 6.86 -13.00 -15.36
CA GLY A 347 6.08 -11.79 -15.08
C GLY A 347 5.03 -11.48 -16.13
N VAL A 348 4.07 -10.60 -15.82
CA VAL A 348 2.96 -10.23 -16.76
C VAL A 348 3.49 -9.80 -18.12
N LYS A 349 4.42 -8.82 -18.16
CA LYS A 349 5.05 -8.35 -19.41
C LYS A 349 5.77 -9.47 -20.18
N ALA A 350 6.40 -10.40 -19.45
CA ALA A 350 7.08 -11.54 -20.06
C ALA A 350 6.07 -12.49 -20.71
N VAL A 351 5.00 -12.83 -19.98
CA VAL A 351 3.92 -13.68 -20.49
C VAL A 351 3.25 -13.05 -21.71
N ASP A 352 2.92 -11.76 -21.67
CA ASP A 352 2.31 -11.07 -22.80
C ASP A 352 3.19 -11.11 -24.05
N ARG A 353 4.51 -10.89 -23.88
CA ARG A 353 5.49 -11.04 -24.97
C ARG A 353 5.56 -12.46 -25.51
N LEU A 354 5.56 -13.48 -24.64
CA LEU A 354 5.56 -14.89 -25.06
C LEU A 354 4.30 -15.22 -25.86
N VAL A 355 3.12 -14.88 -25.34
CA VAL A 355 1.84 -15.13 -26.02
C VAL A 355 1.79 -14.44 -27.39
N ALA A 356 2.23 -13.19 -27.48
CA ALA A 356 2.31 -12.47 -28.76
C ALA A 356 3.28 -13.14 -29.75
N SER A 357 4.42 -13.63 -29.26
CA SER A 357 5.47 -14.23 -30.10
C SER A 357 5.07 -15.57 -30.70
N ARG A 358 4.14 -16.32 -30.06
CA ARG A 358 3.61 -17.61 -30.57
C ARG A 358 3.03 -17.52 -31.97
N LYS A 359 2.55 -16.34 -32.38
CA LYS A 359 1.96 -16.11 -33.70
C LYS A 359 2.98 -16.22 -34.83
N TRP A 360 4.25 -15.93 -34.54
CA TRP A 360 5.30 -15.80 -35.54
C TRP A 360 6.31 -16.95 -35.49
N ARG A 361 6.43 -17.62 -34.35
CA ARG A 361 7.37 -18.71 -34.16
C ARG A 361 6.94 -19.64 -33.04
N ARG A 362 7.47 -20.87 -33.09
CA ARG A 362 7.47 -21.74 -31.93
C ARG A 362 8.61 -21.35 -30.99
N LEU A 363 8.28 -21.20 -29.72
CA LEU A 363 9.17 -20.71 -28.67
C LEU A 363 10.01 -21.85 -28.08
N ARG A 364 11.31 -21.59 -27.98
CA ARG A 364 12.32 -22.42 -27.31
C ARG A 364 12.66 -21.82 -25.94
N LEU A 365 13.47 -22.50 -25.13
CA LEU A 365 13.91 -21.95 -23.85
C LEU A 365 14.73 -20.66 -24.01
N GLU A 366 15.51 -20.55 -25.09
CA GLU A 366 16.28 -19.33 -25.38
C GLU A 366 15.38 -18.09 -25.54
N ASP A 367 14.18 -18.27 -26.08
CA ASP A 367 13.20 -17.18 -26.22
C ASP A 367 12.62 -16.76 -24.86
N VAL A 368 12.38 -17.74 -23.98
CA VAL A 368 11.93 -17.49 -22.61
C VAL A 368 13.02 -16.77 -21.81
N ALA A 369 14.28 -17.17 -21.96
CA ALA A 369 15.43 -16.58 -21.29
C ALA A 369 15.56 -15.07 -21.54
N ARG A 370 15.19 -14.60 -22.74
CA ARG A 370 15.25 -13.18 -23.13
C ARG A 370 14.22 -12.29 -22.43
N VAL A 371 13.18 -12.87 -21.84
CA VAL A 371 12.07 -12.13 -21.23
C VAL A 371 11.89 -12.38 -19.74
N THR A 372 12.66 -13.30 -19.16
CA THR A 372 12.64 -13.61 -17.73
C THR A 372 13.94 -13.19 -17.05
N ALA A 373 13.86 -12.84 -15.76
CA ALA A 373 15.05 -12.55 -14.96
C ALA A 373 15.82 -13.82 -14.55
N SER A 374 15.17 -14.98 -14.49
CA SER A 374 15.81 -16.24 -14.08
C SER A 374 15.21 -17.42 -14.82
N LEU A 375 15.95 -17.95 -15.80
CA LEU A 375 15.56 -19.16 -16.51
C LEU A 375 15.57 -20.39 -15.59
N ALA A 376 16.50 -20.45 -14.62
CA ALA A 376 16.62 -21.54 -13.67
C ALA A 376 15.32 -21.77 -12.87
N LYS A 377 14.64 -20.69 -12.46
CA LYS A 377 13.35 -20.77 -11.76
C LYS A 377 12.20 -21.23 -12.65
N VAL A 378 12.27 -20.98 -13.95
CA VAL A 378 11.19 -21.28 -14.91
C VAL A 378 11.27 -22.72 -15.41
N ARG A 379 12.49 -23.22 -15.64
CA ARG A 379 12.77 -24.52 -16.28
C ARG A 379 11.98 -25.72 -15.70
N PRO A 380 11.83 -25.88 -14.38
CA PRO A 380 11.10 -27.03 -13.81
C PRO A 380 9.60 -27.04 -14.15
N PHE A 381 9.04 -25.87 -14.43
CA PHE A 381 7.59 -25.65 -14.53
C PHE A 381 7.10 -25.46 -15.98
N LEU A 382 7.98 -25.54 -16.97
CA LEU A 382 7.68 -25.11 -18.35
C LEU A 382 8.17 -26.14 -19.39
N ILE A 383 7.34 -26.43 -20.39
CA ILE A 383 7.72 -27.11 -21.64
C ILE A 383 7.97 -26.07 -22.72
N ALA A 384 9.02 -26.25 -23.53
CA ALA A 384 9.29 -25.46 -24.72
C ALA A 384 9.79 -26.35 -25.87
N VAL A 385 9.96 -25.82 -27.08
CA VAL A 385 10.56 -26.59 -28.17
C VAL A 385 11.97 -27.01 -27.77
N GLY A 386 12.25 -28.32 -27.85
CA GLY A 386 13.54 -28.89 -27.44
C GLY A 386 13.75 -28.98 -25.92
N TRP A 387 12.74 -28.66 -25.10
CA TRP A 387 12.83 -28.75 -23.65
C TRP A 387 11.58 -29.34 -23.02
N ARG A 388 11.77 -30.40 -22.23
CA ARG A 388 10.77 -30.91 -21.31
C ARG A 388 11.44 -31.11 -19.95
N PRO A 389 10.81 -30.67 -18.85
CA PRO A 389 11.34 -30.92 -17.50
C PRO A 389 11.00 -32.36 -17.09
N THR A 390 11.61 -33.34 -17.75
CA THR A 390 11.47 -34.75 -17.38
C THR A 390 11.99 -34.92 -15.96
N LEU A 391 11.11 -35.36 -15.05
CA LEU A 391 11.36 -35.61 -13.61
C LEU A 391 11.60 -34.38 -12.74
N LEU A 392 11.88 -33.19 -13.29
CA LEU A 392 12.21 -32.01 -12.48
C LEU A 392 11.03 -31.47 -11.65
N ALA A 393 9.80 -31.53 -12.18
CA ALA A 393 8.61 -31.07 -11.45
C ALA A 393 8.29 -31.96 -10.25
N ASP A 394 8.58 -33.26 -10.35
CA ASP A 394 8.24 -34.28 -9.34
C ASP A 394 9.33 -34.50 -8.30
N ARG A 395 10.50 -33.85 -8.45
CA ARG A 395 11.62 -33.99 -7.51
C ARG A 395 11.23 -33.58 -6.09
N ALA A 396 11.50 -34.44 -5.11
CA ALA A 396 11.27 -34.13 -3.69
C ALA A 396 12.07 -32.90 -3.24
N ASP A 397 13.30 -32.73 -3.75
CA ASP A 397 14.21 -31.63 -3.42
C ASP A 397 14.07 -30.39 -4.33
N LEU A 398 13.03 -30.33 -5.19
CA LEU A 398 12.83 -29.21 -6.12
C LEU A 398 12.87 -27.85 -5.41
N SER A 399 12.32 -27.77 -4.21
CA SER A 399 12.29 -26.53 -3.44
C SER A 399 13.69 -25.96 -3.16
N ALA A 400 14.69 -26.82 -2.90
CA ALA A 400 16.06 -26.38 -2.65
C ALA A 400 16.74 -25.78 -3.90
N TRP A 401 16.31 -26.19 -5.10
CA TRP A 401 16.86 -25.72 -6.36
C TRP A 401 16.29 -24.36 -6.82
N VAL A 402 15.05 -24.07 -6.46
CA VAL A 402 14.31 -22.90 -6.97
C VAL A 402 14.19 -21.78 -5.96
N LYS A 403 14.37 -22.09 -4.66
CA LYS A 403 14.44 -21.06 -3.61
C LYS A 403 15.61 -20.11 -3.89
N PRO A 404 15.40 -18.79 -3.77
CA PRO A 404 16.51 -17.86 -3.80
C PRO A 404 17.49 -18.16 -2.65
N ALA A 405 18.78 -17.91 -2.88
CA ALA A 405 19.78 -17.98 -1.81
C ALA A 405 19.35 -17.04 -0.67
N GLN A 406 19.36 -17.54 0.57
CA GLN A 406 18.99 -16.74 1.73
C GLN A 406 20.02 -15.63 1.91
N THR A 407 19.66 -14.43 1.46
CA THR A 407 20.36 -13.20 1.83
C THR A 407 19.56 -12.59 2.96
N GLN A 408 20.13 -12.61 4.16
CA GLN A 408 19.59 -11.83 5.26
C GLN A 408 19.62 -10.37 4.81
N LEU A 409 18.45 -9.79 4.53
CA LEU A 409 18.33 -8.36 4.29
C LEU A 409 18.50 -7.67 5.64
N GLU A 410 19.75 -7.50 6.07
CA GLU A 410 20.06 -6.59 7.15
C GLU A 410 19.91 -5.17 6.62
N LEU A 411 18.94 -4.44 7.19
CA LEU A 411 18.83 -3.00 7.00
C LEU A 411 20.00 -2.24 7.67
N PHE A 412 20.84 -2.96 8.43
CA PHE A 412 21.99 -2.45 9.16
C PHE A 412 23.10 -3.50 9.13
N ALA A 413 23.96 -3.46 8.12
CA ALA A 413 25.35 -3.81 8.37
C ALA A 413 25.93 -2.64 9.19
N GLY A 414 26.60 -2.96 10.30
CA GLY A 414 27.04 -2.03 11.34
C GLY A 414 27.89 -0.86 10.88
#